data_AF-A0A9P6F0X4-F1
#
_entry.id   AF-A0A9P6F0X4-F1
#
_cell.length_a   1.000
_cell.length_b   1.000
_cell.length_c   1.000
_cell.angle_alpha   90.00
_cell.angle_beta   90.00
_cell.angle_gamma   90.00
#
_symmetry.space_group_name_H-M   'P 1'
#
loop_
_entity.id
_entity.type
_entity.pdbx_description
1 polymer ?
#
loop_
_entity_poly.entity_id
_entity_poly.type
_entity_poly.pdbx_seq_one_letter_code
_entity_poly.pdbx_strand_id
1 'polypeptide(L)'
;MAALTSRRLWRHRKQKLCGTSTGGSSSNSHHHHPLPDYYSGTSQPLQTQQHLQATTPTCLNIANPATGCQKTIDFDDERKTRIFYDKRISTEVAVDSLGDEFKGYVFRITGGNDKQGFPMKQGVLLPSRVRLLLSKGHSCYRPRRTGERKRKSVRGCIVASDMSVLSVTIVKQGEQDLPGLTDTTVPKRLGPKRANNIRKFFNLTKDDDVRKFVIRREVQPKNAEKKPYTKAPKIQRLVTPVVLQRKRHILNLKKRRAENAKEAEVEYKALLAKRVKEAAEKRSEIKKRRASSLHKA
;
A
#
# COMPACT_ATOMS: atom_id res chain seq x y z
N MET A 1 -10.09 26.99 39.53
CA MET A 1 -8.85 26.60 40.22
C MET A 1 -8.45 25.22 39.73
N ALA A 2 -7.22 25.12 39.17
CA ALA A 2 -6.32 23.97 38.95
C ALA A 2 -6.89 22.53 38.84
N ALA A 3 -6.45 21.63 37.97
CA ALA A 3 -5.46 21.55 36.88
C ALA A 3 -5.79 20.22 36.14
N LEU A 4 -5.96 20.21 34.81
CA LEU A 4 -5.00 19.75 33.81
C LEU A 4 -4.27 18.40 34.07
N THR A 5 -4.43 17.50 33.08
CA THR A 5 -3.46 16.51 32.57
C THR A 5 -3.09 15.31 33.46
N SER A 6 -3.14 14.05 33.01
CA SER A 6 -2.23 13.54 31.96
C SER A 6 -2.63 12.16 31.42
N ARG A 7 -2.73 12.06 30.09
CA ARG A 7 -2.52 10.84 29.30
C ARG A 7 -1.03 10.71 28.98
N ARG A 8 -0.44 9.53 29.18
CA ARG A 8 0.79 8.97 28.55
C ARG A 8 1.19 7.73 29.40
N LEU A 9 1.81 6.65 28.94
CA LEU A 9 2.68 6.42 27.80
C LEU A 9 2.79 4.89 27.59
N TRP A 10 2.68 4.43 26.34
CA TRP A 10 3.12 3.12 25.89
C TRP A 10 4.35 3.37 25.02
N ARG A 11 5.50 2.72 25.31
CA ARG A 11 6.58 2.32 24.39
C ARG A 11 7.88 2.04 25.16
N HIS A 12 8.15 0.77 25.45
CA HIS A 12 9.52 0.33 25.68
C HIS A 12 10.22 0.10 24.33
N ARG A 13 11.36 0.78 24.20
CA ARG A 13 12.27 0.83 23.05
C ARG A 13 13.44 -0.11 23.39
N LYS A 14 13.52 -1.29 22.76
CA LYS A 14 14.76 -2.10 22.77
C LYS A 14 15.75 -1.45 21.81
N GLN A 15 16.80 -0.85 22.37
CA GLN A 15 17.98 -0.40 21.64
C GLN A 15 18.90 -1.60 21.36
N LYS A 16 19.47 -1.59 20.16
CA LYS A 16 20.50 -2.50 19.67
C LYS A 16 21.84 -2.07 20.26
N LEU A 17 22.56 -3.02 20.85
CA LEU A 17 23.99 -2.94 21.08
C LEU A 17 24.69 -3.28 19.76
N CYS A 18 25.45 -2.34 19.22
CA CYS A 18 26.46 -2.58 18.19
C CYS A 18 27.80 -2.52 18.91
N GLY A 19 28.49 -3.67 19.00
CA GLY A 19 29.85 -3.75 19.53
C GLY A 19 30.84 -3.15 18.53
N THR A 20 31.66 -2.24 19.03
CA THR A 20 32.85 -1.71 18.37
C THR A 20 34.03 -2.59 18.75
N SER A 21 34.62 -3.29 17.78
CA SER A 21 35.90 -3.98 17.92
C SER A 21 37.04 -3.01 17.62
N THR A 22 37.87 -2.78 18.62
CA THR A 22 39.18 -2.12 18.58
C THR A 22 40.18 -2.95 17.79
N GLY A 23 40.92 -2.33 16.87
CA GLY A 23 41.98 -2.98 16.10
C GLY A 23 43.15 -2.02 15.85
N GLY A 24 44.18 -2.18 16.68
CA GLY A 24 45.61 -2.18 16.34
C GLY A 24 46.18 -1.15 15.38
N SER A 25 46.89 -0.19 15.96
CA SER A 25 47.93 0.63 15.34
C SER A 25 49.14 -0.18 14.89
N SER A 26 49.58 0.00 13.64
CA SER A 26 50.96 -0.28 13.23
C SER A 26 51.40 0.78 12.21
N SER A 27 52.35 1.60 12.67
CA SER A 27 53.16 2.54 11.92
C SER A 27 53.83 1.88 10.71
N ASN A 28 53.78 2.50 9.54
CA ASN A 28 54.72 2.20 8.47
C ASN A 28 55.31 3.48 7.89
N SER A 29 56.64 3.50 7.89
CA SER A 29 57.56 4.59 7.61
C SER A 29 57.51 5.05 6.15
N HIS A 30 57.58 6.36 5.96
CA HIS A 30 57.86 6.99 4.67
C HIS A 30 59.31 6.72 4.27
N HIS A 31 59.52 6.11 3.11
CA HIS A 31 60.79 6.15 2.39
C HIS A 31 60.52 6.77 1.01
N HIS A 32 61.02 7.99 0.85
CA HIS A 32 61.15 8.66 -0.43
C HIS A 32 62.31 8.03 -1.20
N HIS A 33 62.02 7.45 -2.37
CA HIS A 33 63.05 7.18 -3.38
C HIS A 33 62.91 8.21 -4.53
N PRO A 34 64.02 8.77 -5.02
CA PRO A 34 64.01 9.74 -6.10
C PRO A 34 63.79 9.07 -7.46
N LEU A 35 63.16 9.82 -8.36
CA LEU A 35 62.92 9.48 -9.77
C LEU A 35 64.25 9.36 -10.54
N PRO A 36 64.36 8.44 -11.51
CA PRO A 36 65.31 8.57 -12.60
C PRO A 36 64.68 9.11 -13.89
N ASP A 37 65.52 9.80 -14.63
CA ASP A 37 65.24 10.63 -15.79
C ASP A 37 64.74 9.91 -17.06
N TYR A 38 63.99 10.69 -17.83
CA TYR A 38 63.90 10.74 -19.30
C TYR A 38 64.83 9.81 -20.08
N TYR A 39 64.27 8.95 -20.93
CA TYR A 39 64.71 8.78 -22.34
C TYR A 39 63.65 8.06 -23.20
N SER A 40 63.45 8.61 -24.40
CA SER A 40 63.10 7.94 -25.67
C SER A 40 61.83 7.09 -25.81
N GLY A 41 60.81 7.71 -26.41
CA GLY A 41 60.14 7.30 -27.65
C GLY A 41 59.93 5.81 -27.95
N THR A 42 58.66 5.39 -27.90
CA THR A 42 58.00 4.65 -28.99
C THR A 42 56.49 4.94 -28.93
N SER A 43 55.98 5.64 -29.94
CA SER A 43 54.55 5.85 -30.16
C SER A 43 53.91 4.53 -30.61
N GLN A 44 53.35 3.78 -29.68
CA GLN A 44 52.42 2.71 -30.05
C GLN A 44 51.10 3.34 -30.53
N PRO A 45 50.54 2.88 -31.66
CA PRO A 45 49.21 3.31 -32.06
C PRO A 45 48.22 2.86 -31.00
N LEU A 46 47.46 3.80 -30.45
CA LEU A 46 46.27 3.53 -29.66
C LEU A 46 45.35 2.66 -30.52
N GLN A 47 45.40 1.35 -30.30
CA GLN A 47 44.31 0.48 -30.73
C GLN A 47 43.07 1.02 -30.02
N THR A 48 42.21 1.69 -30.78
CA THR A 48 40.82 1.91 -30.42
C THR A 48 40.25 0.55 -30.05
N GLN A 49 40.27 0.23 -28.76
CA GLN A 49 39.42 -0.80 -28.21
C GLN A 49 38.01 -0.31 -28.49
N GLN A 50 37.42 -0.82 -29.57
CA GLN A 50 35.99 -0.81 -29.73
C GLN A 50 35.48 -1.53 -28.49
N HIS A 51 35.00 -0.75 -27.53
CA HIS A 51 34.25 -1.26 -26.40
C HIS A 51 33.02 -1.92 -27.02
N LEU A 52 33.13 -3.21 -27.35
CA LEU A 52 32.00 -4.08 -27.62
C LEU A 52 31.09 -3.86 -26.43
N GLN A 53 30.02 -3.09 -26.64
CA GLN A 53 29.01 -2.89 -25.63
C GLN A 53 28.47 -4.28 -25.39
N ALA A 54 28.86 -4.92 -24.29
CA ALA A 54 28.31 -6.18 -23.89
C ALA A 54 26.79 -5.98 -23.84
N THR A 55 26.10 -6.51 -24.84
CA THR A 55 24.66 -6.49 -24.96
C THR A 55 24.17 -7.32 -23.81
N THR A 56 23.86 -6.66 -22.70
CA THR A 56 23.38 -7.34 -21.51
C THR A 56 22.11 -8.10 -21.90
N PRO A 57 22.03 -9.40 -21.63
CA PRO A 57 20.85 -10.18 -21.96
C PRO A 57 19.64 -9.52 -21.31
N THR A 58 18.63 -9.27 -22.12
CA THR A 58 17.39 -8.70 -21.64
C THR A 58 16.54 -9.81 -21.06
N CYS A 59 16.39 -9.82 -19.74
CA CYS A 59 15.54 -10.78 -19.04
C CYS A 59 14.07 -10.36 -19.18
N LEU A 60 13.21 -11.27 -19.67
CA LEU A 60 11.77 -11.08 -19.74
C LEU A 60 11.10 -11.80 -18.58
N ASN A 61 10.49 -11.05 -17.67
CA ASN A 61 9.64 -11.58 -16.62
C ASN A 61 8.18 -11.59 -17.10
N ILE A 62 7.73 -12.79 -17.50
CA ILE A 62 6.42 -13.01 -18.10
C ILE A 62 5.47 -13.53 -17.01
N ALA A 63 4.32 -12.89 -16.88
CA ALA A 63 3.26 -13.32 -15.97
C ALA A 63 1.99 -13.68 -16.73
N ASN A 64 1.37 -14.81 -16.37
CA ASN A 64 0.06 -15.20 -16.86
C ASN A 64 -0.99 -14.99 -15.76
N PRO A 65 -1.82 -13.93 -15.83
CA PRO A 65 -2.82 -13.66 -14.79
C PRO A 65 -3.96 -14.68 -14.75
N ALA A 66 -4.18 -15.45 -15.82
CA ALA A 66 -5.23 -16.47 -15.86
C ALA A 66 -4.88 -17.68 -15.00
N THR A 67 -3.64 -18.16 -15.11
CA THR A 67 -3.12 -19.30 -14.34
C THR A 67 -2.51 -18.87 -13.00
N GLY A 68 -2.09 -17.61 -12.87
CA GLY A 68 -1.39 -17.09 -11.69
C GLY A 68 0.10 -17.43 -11.66
N CYS A 69 0.64 -18.02 -12.72
CA CYS A 69 2.04 -18.40 -12.87
C CYS A 69 2.88 -17.25 -13.44
N GLN A 70 4.18 -17.30 -13.15
CA GLN A 70 5.17 -16.37 -13.70
C GLN A 70 6.46 -17.12 -13.99
N LYS A 71 7.17 -16.72 -15.04
CA LYS A 71 8.45 -17.30 -15.45
C LYS A 71 9.35 -16.21 -16.02
N THR A 72 10.63 -16.30 -15.69
CA THR A 72 11.68 -15.48 -16.27
C THR A 72 12.35 -16.25 -17.40
N ILE A 73 12.52 -15.59 -18.54
CA ILE A 73 13.21 -16.14 -19.71
C ILE A 73 14.27 -15.12 -20.10
N ASP A 74 15.50 -15.58 -20.22
CA ASP A 74 16.63 -14.75 -20.63
C ASP A 74 16.79 -14.82 -22.14
N PHE A 75 16.92 -13.65 -22.77
CA PHE A 75 17.15 -13.53 -24.20
C PHE A 75 18.50 -12.82 -24.42
N ASP A 76 19.44 -13.55 -25.01
CA ASP A 76 20.77 -13.04 -25.37
C ASP A 76 20.74 -12.25 -26.69
N ASP A 77 19.86 -12.63 -27.63
CA ASP A 77 19.73 -11.98 -28.93
C ASP A 77 18.87 -10.72 -28.85
N GLU A 78 19.51 -9.56 -28.98
CA GLU A 78 18.87 -8.24 -28.99
C GLU A 78 17.85 -8.07 -30.13
N ARG A 79 18.02 -8.78 -31.26
CA ARG A 79 17.09 -8.67 -32.40
C ARG A 79 15.69 -9.13 -32.03
N LYS A 80 15.57 -10.14 -31.17
CA LYS A 80 14.30 -10.63 -30.66
C LYS A 80 13.64 -9.61 -29.74
N THR A 81 14.40 -8.94 -28.89
CA THR A 81 13.84 -8.00 -27.90
C THR A 81 13.59 -6.59 -28.43
N ARG A 82 14.12 -6.26 -29.61
CA ARG A 82 13.89 -5.00 -30.33
C ARG A 82 12.42 -4.69 -30.61
N ILE A 83 11.55 -5.70 -30.69
CA ILE A 83 10.09 -5.52 -30.87
C ILE A 83 9.50 -4.65 -29.74
N PHE A 84 10.07 -4.73 -28.55
CA PHE A 84 9.64 -3.94 -27.40
C PHE A 84 10.19 -2.52 -27.38
N TYR A 85 11.20 -2.19 -28.18
CA TYR A 85 11.83 -0.87 -28.16
C TYR A 85 10.87 0.20 -28.69
N ASP A 86 11.00 1.41 -28.14
CA ASP A 86 10.13 2.57 -28.39
C ASP A 86 8.65 2.34 -28.07
N LYS A 87 8.29 1.19 -27.52
CA LYS A 87 6.96 0.94 -26.95
C LYS A 87 6.87 1.50 -25.55
N ARG A 88 5.65 1.90 -25.18
CA ARG A 88 5.34 2.43 -23.84
C ARG A 88 4.77 1.33 -22.96
N ILE A 89 4.92 1.48 -21.64
CA ILE A 89 4.16 0.67 -20.68
C ILE A 89 2.66 0.72 -21.01
N SER A 90 2.00 -0.42 -20.84
CA SER A 90 0.60 -0.74 -21.18
C SER A 90 0.32 -0.90 -22.67
N THR A 91 1.33 -0.84 -23.55
CA THR A 91 1.17 -1.19 -24.96
C THR A 91 1.13 -2.71 -25.13
N GLU A 92 0.24 -3.18 -25.99
CA GLU A 92 0.16 -4.57 -26.42
C GLU A 92 1.06 -4.80 -27.63
N VAL A 93 1.80 -5.91 -27.60
CA VAL A 93 2.82 -6.26 -28.58
C VAL A 93 2.62 -7.72 -28.95
N ALA A 94 2.46 -7.98 -30.24
CA ALA A 94 2.50 -9.33 -30.79
C ALA A 94 3.94 -9.85 -30.71
N VAL A 95 4.13 -11.06 -30.18
CA VAL A 95 5.47 -11.58 -29.85
C VAL A 95 5.87 -12.79 -30.70
N ASP A 96 5.23 -12.94 -31.86
CA ASP A 96 5.51 -14.01 -32.82
C ASP A 96 6.99 -14.09 -33.21
N SER A 97 7.69 -12.95 -33.25
CA SER A 97 9.11 -12.90 -33.65
C SER A 97 10.10 -13.23 -32.51
N LEU A 98 9.64 -13.53 -31.29
CA LEU A 98 10.53 -14.00 -30.21
C LEU A 98 10.96 -15.47 -30.44
N GLY A 99 10.07 -16.27 -31.00
CA GLY A 99 10.27 -17.69 -31.31
C GLY A 99 8.94 -18.38 -31.62
N ASP A 100 9.00 -19.56 -32.22
CA ASP A 100 7.82 -20.30 -32.67
C ASP A 100 6.89 -20.67 -31.50
N GLU A 101 7.44 -20.87 -30.30
CA GLU A 101 6.70 -21.15 -29.06
C GLU A 101 5.80 -19.96 -28.61
N PHE A 102 6.12 -18.74 -29.04
CA PHE A 102 5.36 -17.53 -28.72
C PHE A 102 4.38 -17.12 -29.82
N LYS A 103 4.17 -17.97 -30.83
CA LYS A 103 3.25 -17.68 -31.93
C LYS A 103 1.81 -17.55 -31.44
N GLY A 104 1.15 -16.47 -31.86
CA GLY A 104 -0.21 -16.10 -31.48
C GLY A 104 -0.32 -15.43 -30.10
N TYR A 105 0.76 -15.33 -29.34
CA TYR A 105 0.75 -14.65 -28.04
C TYR A 105 0.78 -13.13 -28.22
N VAL A 106 0.01 -12.45 -27.37
CA VAL A 106 0.06 -10.98 -27.24
C VAL A 106 0.44 -10.63 -25.81
N PHE A 107 1.56 -9.93 -25.68
CA PHE A 107 2.06 -9.47 -24.41
C PHE A 107 1.76 -7.98 -24.22
N ARG A 108 1.37 -7.61 -23.01
CA ARG A 108 1.26 -6.21 -22.59
C ARG A 108 2.41 -5.87 -21.64
N ILE A 109 3.17 -4.84 -21.97
CA ILE A 109 4.28 -4.35 -21.17
C ILE A 109 3.72 -3.76 -19.87
N THR A 110 4.07 -4.31 -18.71
CA THR A 110 3.62 -3.81 -17.41
C THR A 110 4.64 -2.90 -16.72
N GLY A 111 5.91 -2.99 -17.13
CA GLY A 111 6.98 -2.16 -16.61
C GLY A 111 8.33 -2.85 -16.78
N GLY A 112 9.25 -2.56 -15.87
CA GLY A 112 10.57 -3.15 -15.89
C GLY A 112 11.54 -2.40 -14.97
N ASN A 113 12.76 -2.90 -14.95
CA ASN A 113 13.87 -2.33 -14.22
C ASN A 113 15.03 -2.07 -15.18
N ASP A 114 15.56 -0.87 -15.06
CA ASP A 114 16.80 -0.46 -15.72
C ASP A 114 18.01 -1.23 -15.12
N LYS A 115 19.15 -1.27 -15.80
CA LYS A 115 20.39 -1.97 -15.39
C LYS A 115 20.87 -1.62 -13.98
N GLN A 116 20.68 -0.37 -13.54
CA GLN A 116 21.02 0.03 -12.16
C GLN A 116 19.84 -0.12 -11.17
N GLY A 117 18.80 -0.87 -11.54
CA GLY A 117 17.67 -1.22 -10.68
C GLY A 117 16.59 -0.15 -10.55
N PHE A 118 16.69 0.98 -11.27
CA PHE A 118 15.64 2.01 -11.24
C PHE A 118 14.38 1.51 -11.95
N PRO A 119 13.21 1.52 -11.30
CA PRO A 119 11.97 1.03 -11.89
C PRO A 119 11.40 2.03 -12.90
N MET A 120 10.75 1.51 -13.94
CA MET A 120 9.99 2.32 -14.89
C MET A 120 8.75 2.94 -14.21
N LYS A 121 8.38 4.15 -14.64
CA LYS A 121 7.20 4.86 -14.14
C LYS A 121 6.27 5.25 -15.28
N GLN A 122 5.02 4.82 -15.19
CA GLN A 122 3.98 5.19 -16.15
C GLN A 122 3.76 6.71 -16.22
N GLY A 123 3.62 7.21 -17.45
CA GLY A 123 3.37 8.63 -17.75
C GLY A 123 4.63 9.51 -17.87
N VAL A 124 5.83 8.96 -17.64
CA VAL A 124 7.10 9.66 -17.91
C VAL A 124 7.54 9.33 -19.33
N LEU A 125 7.16 10.18 -20.29
CA LEU A 125 7.29 9.95 -21.74
C LEU A 125 8.72 10.12 -22.29
N LEU A 126 9.71 9.63 -21.56
CA LEU A 126 11.10 9.64 -21.97
C LEU A 126 11.62 8.20 -21.92
N PRO A 127 12.60 7.83 -22.74
CA PRO A 127 13.33 6.58 -22.54
C PRO A 127 14.19 6.72 -21.29
N SER A 128 14.94 7.82 -21.13
CA SER A 128 15.92 8.03 -20.06
C SER A 128 15.34 8.20 -18.65
N ARG A 129 16.22 8.36 -17.65
CA ARG A 129 15.86 8.57 -16.25
C ARG A 129 15.58 10.03 -15.93
N VAL A 130 14.61 10.28 -15.06
CA VAL A 130 14.25 11.62 -14.57
C VAL A 130 14.10 11.62 -13.06
N ARG A 131 14.42 12.74 -12.41
CA ARG A 131 14.21 12.94 -10.97
C ARG A 131 12.87 13.60 -10.70
N LEU A 132 11.94 12.87 -10.10
CA LEU A 132 10.60 13.35 -9.77
C LEU A 132 10.41 13.46 -8.25
N LEU A 133 9.59 14.43 -7.82
CA LEU A 133 9.17 14.58 -6.43
C LEU A 133 7.96 13.67 -6.16
N LEU A 134 8.19 12.53 -5.50
CA LEU A 134 7.17 11.52 -5.24
C LEU A 134 6.56 11.68 -3.84
N SER A 135 5.25 11.45 -3.73
CA SER A 135 4.44 11.45 -2.51
C SER A 135 3.74 10.10 -2.27
N LYS A 136 2.94 9.98 -1.20
CA LYS A 136 2.16 8.78 -0.88
C LYS A 136 1.16 8.44 -2.00
N GLY A 137 1.19 7.20 -2.48
CA GLY A 137 0.26 6.70 -3.50
C GLY A 137 0.82 6.69 -4.91
N HIS A 138 1.91 7.41 -5.18
CA HIS A 138 2.63 7.26 -6.43
C HIS A 138 3.43 5.94 -6.45
N SER A 139 3.54 5.34 -7.65
CA SER A 139 4.44 4.23 -7.91
C SER A 139 5.91 4.59 -7.66
N CYS A 140 6.75 3.58 -7.44
CA CYS A 140 8.21 3.69 -7.24
C CYS A 140 8.65 4.31 -5.89
N TYR A 141 7.71 4.66 -5.00
CA TYR A 141 8.01 5.21 -3.69
C TYR A 141 7.03 4.73 -2.61
N ARG A 142 7.59 4.40 -1.43
CA ARG A 142 6.83 4.11 -0.22
C ARG A 142 7.29 5.05 0.89
N PRO A 143 6.46 6.03 1.30
CA PRO A 143 6.84 7.00 2.33
C PRO A 143 7.04 6.32 3.68
N ARG A 144 7.97 6.86 4.48
CA ARG A 144 8.27 6.36 5.84
C ARG A 144 7.54 7.17 6.90
N ARG A 145 7.27 8.46 6.63
CA ARG A 145 6.45 9.34 7.46
C ARG A 145 5.24 9.85 6.69
N THR A 146 4.16 10.16 7.40
CA THR A 146 2.97 10.77 6.81
C THR A 146 3.29 12.17 6.31
N GLY A 147 2.86 12.50 5.10
CA GLY A 147 3.16 13.79 4.46
C GLY A 147 4.54 13.88 3.80
N GLU A 148 5.41 12.87 3.96
CA GLU A 148 6.74 12.86 3.35
C GLU A 148 6.65 12.86 1.82
N ARG A 149 7.40 13.76 1.19
CA ARG A 149 7.68 13.78 -0.25
C ARG A 149 9.17 13.64 -0.46
N LYS A 150 9.60 12.82 -1.42
CA LYS A 150 11.02 12.60 -1.71
C LYS A 150 11.31 12.68 -3.21
N ARG A 151 12.32 13.46 -3.58
CA ARG A 151 12.80 13.52 -4.96
C ARG A 151 13.66 12.28 -5.26
N LYS A 152 13.21 11.41 -6.16
CA LYS A 152 13.88 10.17 -6.54
C LYS A 152 14.06 10.08 -8.05
N SER A 153 15.15 9.48 -8.50
CA SER A 153 15.32 9.08 -9.89
C SER A 153 14.41 7.90 -10.21
N VAL A 154 13.72 7.98 -11.34
CA VAL A 154 12.87 6.92 -11.90
C VAL A 154 13.17 6.80 -13.38
N ARG A 155 13.02 5.58 -13.93
CA ARG A 155 13.12 5.33 -15.36
C ARG A 155 11.82 5.76 -16.04
N GLY A 156 11.91 6.28 -17.26
CA GLY A 156 10.73 6.62 -18.05
C GLY A 156 9.92 5.39 -18.48
N CYS A 157 8.80 5.63 -19.16
CA CYS A 157 7.88 4.56 -19.59
C CYS A 157 8.19 4.00 -20.98
N ILE A 158 9.10 4.61 -21.73
CA ILE A 158 9.52 4.12 -23.04
C ILE A 158 10.62 3.09 -22.84
N VAL A 159 10.47 1.93 -23.47
CA VAL A 159 11.45 0.84 -23.42
C VAL A 159 12.62 1.15 -24.34
N ALA A 160 13.84 0.91 -23.86
CA ALA A 160 15.09 1.06 -24.60
C ALA A 160 16.07 -0.08 -24.27
N SER A 161 17.25 -0.08 -24.89
CA SER A 161 18.27 -1.14 -24.77
C SER A 161 19.01 -1.19 -23.42
N ASP A 162 18.91 -0.13 -22.62
CA ASP A 162 19.50 -0.04 -21.28
C ASP A 162 18.60 -0.64 -20.17
N MET A 163 17.61 -1.44 -20.56
CA MET A 163 16.81 -2.26 -19.65
C MET A 163 17.58 -3.52 -19.23
N SER A 164 17.39 -3.96 -17.99
CA SER A 164 17.90 -5.26 -17.53
C SER A 164 16.78 -6.29 -17.47
N VAL A 165 15.63 -5.90 -16.90
CA VAL A 165 14.45 -6.76 -16.83
C VAL A 165 13.26 -6.02 -17.39
N LEU A 166 12.53 -6.64 -18.31
CA LEU A 166 11.24 -6.16 -18.79
C LEU A 166 10.13 -7.05 -18.24
N SER A 167 9.12 -6.42 -17.65
CA SER A 167 7.96 -7.12 -17.10
C SER A 167 6.81 -7.05 -18.09
N VAL A 168 6.28 -8.22 -18.43
CA VAL A 168 5.21 -8.38 -19.42
C VAL A 168 4.12 -9.30 -18.85
N THR A 169 2.88 -9.04 -19.26
CA THR A 169 1.72 -9.87 -18.93
C THR A 169 1.09 -10.42 -20.20
N ILE A 170 0.72 -11.69 -20.19
CA ILE A 170 -0.03 -12.30 -21.29
C ILE A 170 -1.46 -11.75 -21.28
N VAL A 171 -1.89 -11.19 -22.42
CA VAL A 171 -3.28 -10.74 -22.63
C VAL A 171 -4.05 -11.74 -23.46
N LYS A 172 -3.42 -12.25 -24.54
CA LYS A 172 -3.96 -13.30 -25.40
C LYS A 172 -3.00 -14.49 -25.36
N GLN A 173 -3.54 -15.67 -25.07
CA GLN A 173 -2.80 -16.93 -25.15
C GLN A 173 -2.68 -17.34 -26.62
N GLY A 174 -1.49 -17.78 -27.02
CA GLY A 174 -1.21 -18.30 -28.36
C GLY A 174 -1.61 -19.76 -28.52
N GLU A 175 -1.11 -20.38 -29.60
CA GLU A 175 -1.49 -21.74 -29.99
C GLU A 175 -0.78 -22.82 -29.19
N GLN A 176 0.52 -22.64 -28.91
CA GLN A 176 1.34 -23.60 -28.17
C GLN A 176 1.41 -23.26 -26.69
N ASP A 177 1.44 -24.26 -25.82
CA ASP A 177 1.59 -24.05 -24.38
C ASP A 177 3.05 -23.76 -23.98
N LEU A 178 3.22 -22.81 -23.06
CA LEU A 178 4.52 -22.43 -22.55
C LEU A 178 4.80 -23.15 -21.22
N PRO A 179 5.91 -23.91 -21.13
CA PRO A 179 6.20 -24.72 -19.96
C PRO A 179 6.42 -23.85 -18.73
N GLY A 180 5.67 -24.13 -17.65
CA GLY A 180 5.71 -23.37 -16.40
C GLY A 180 4.92 -22.06 -16.38
N LEU A 181 4.23 -21.69 -17.47
CA LEU A 181 3.37 -20.51 -17.55
C LEU A 181 1.90 -20.86 -17.78
N THR A 182 1.61 -21.63 -18.83
CA THR A 182 0.24 -22.03 -19.18
C THR A 182 -0.10 -23.42 -18.68
N ASP A 183 0.89 -24.31 -18.59
CA ASP A 183 0.74 -25.70 -18.15
C ASP A 183 0.23 -25.85 -16.70
N THR A 184 0.85 -25.12 -15.76
CA THR A 184 0.47 -25.21 -14.34
C THR A 184 -0.46 -24.07 -13.94
N THR A 185 -1.35 -24.33 -12.98
CA THR A 185 -2.22 -23.30 -12.40
C THR A 185 -1.96 -23.17 -10.90
N VAL A 186 -1.78 -21.93 -10.44
CA VAL A 186 -1.59 -21.62 -9.02
C VAL A 186 -2.93 -21.16 -8.43
N PRO A 187 -3.52 -21.93 -7.50
CA PRO A 187 -4.81 -21.56 -6.92
C PRO A 187 -4.69 -20.28 -6.08
N LYS A 188 -5.78 -19.50 -6.04
CA LYS A 188 -5.84 -18.29 -5.23
C LYS A 188 -5.63 -18.62 -3.75
N ARG A 189 -4.59 -18.02 -3.16
CA ARG A 189 -4.19 -18.28 -1.76
C ARG A 189 -5.29 -18.02 -0.72
N LEU A 190 -6.18 -17.05 -0.95
CA LEU A 190 -7.21 -16.64 0.00
C LEU A 190 -8.56 -16.50 -0.69
N GLY A 191 -9.59 -17.00 -0.01
CA GLY A 191 -10.99 -16.79 -0.38
C GLY A 191 -11.57 -15.46 0.13
N PRO A 192 -12.81 -15.15 -0.25
CA PRO A 192 -13.51 -13.94 0.18
C PRO A 192 -13.81 -13.94 1.70
N LYS A 193 -13.60 -12.79 2.35
CA LYS A 193 -13.83 -12.61 3.81
C LYS A 193 -15.11 -11.84 4.17
N ARG A 194 -15.60 -10.96 3.27
CA ARG A 194 -16.82 -10.18 3.50
C ARG A 194 -18.06 -10.99 3.13
N ALA A 195 -19.13 -10.90 3.94
CA ALA A 195 -20.39 -11.62 3.70
C ALA A 195 -20.92 -11.44 2.26
N ASN A 196 -21.02 -10.21 1.77
CA ASN A 196 -21.51 -9.96 0.41
C ASN A 196 -20.58 -10.47 -0.70
N ASN A 197 -19.27 -10.55 -0.45
CA ASN A 197 -18.34 -11.11 -1.43
C ASN A 197 -18.44 -12.64 -1.46
N ILE A 198 -18.72 -13.29 -0.32
CA ILE A 198 -18.99 -14.72 -0.26
C ILE A 198 -20.28 -15.05 -1.01
N ARG A 199 -21.35 -14.26 -0.80
CA ARG A 199 -22.62 -14.42 -1.54
C ARG A 199 -22.42 -14.34 -3.06
N LYS A 200 -21.72 -13.30 -3.53
CA LYS A 200 -21.41 -13.14 -4.97
C LYS A 200 -20.55 -14.27 -5.52
N PHE A 201 -19.65 -14.83 -4.71
CA PHE A 201 -18.73 -15.88 -5.17
C PHE A 201 -19.44 -17.21 -5.38
N PHE A 202 -20.41 -17.55 -4.53
CA PHE A 202 -21.18 -18.79 -4.61
C PHE A 202 -22.58 -18.59 -5.23
N ASN A 203 -22.87 -17.42 -5.79
CA ASN A 203 -24.19 -17.04 -6.31
C ASN A 203 -25.33 -17.28 -5.30
N LEU A 204 -25.08 -17.05 -4.01
CA LEU A 204 -26.07 -17.22 -2.95
C LEU A 204 -27.06 -16.06 -2.92
N THR A 205 -28.27 -16.36 -2.48
CA THR A 205 -29.31 -15.37 -2.18
C THR A 205 -29.02 -14.65 -0.86
N LYS A 206 -29.87 -13.68 -0.52
CA LYS A 206 -29.72 -12.90 0.71
C LYS A 206 -30.05 -13.73 1.96
N ASP A 207 -30.99 -14.65 1.82
CA ASP A 207 -31.56 -15.44 2.92
C ASP A 207 -30.66 -16.62 3.30
N ASP A 208 -29.77 -17.03 2.39
CA ASP A 208 -28.78 -18.06 2.64
C ASP A 208 -27.77 -17.68 3.75
N ASP A 209 -27.52 -18.63 4.64
CA ASP A 209 -26.52 -18.48 5.70
C ASP A 209 -25.09 -18.68 5.16
N VAL A 210 -24.43 -17.56 4.89
CA VAL A 210 -23.04 -17.49 4.44
C VAL A 210 -22.02 -18.18 5.36
N ARG A 211 -22.36 -18.49 6.62
CA ARG A 211 -21.44 -19.16 7.55
C ARG A 211 -21.06 -20.58 7.11
N LYS A 212 -22.00 -21.27 6.48
CA LYS A 212 -21.82 -22.65 6.01
C LYS A 212 -20.90 -22.72 4.79
N PHE A 213 -20.92 -21.70 3.94
CA PHE A 213 -20.20 -21.65 2.67
C PHE A 213 -18.80 -21.02 2.77
N VAL A 214 -18.28 -20.76 3.97
CA VAL A 214 -16.93 -20.20 4.12
C VAL A 214 -15.87 -21.25 3.79
N ILE A 215 -15.02 -20.95 2.81
CA ILE A 215 -13.87 -21.80 2.45
C ILE A 215 -12.98 -21.98 3.68
N ARG A 216 -12.76 -23.25 4.04
CA ARG A 216 -11.87 -23.65 5.13
C ARG A 216 -10.57 -24.18 4.54
N ARG A 217 -9.46 -23.90 5.23
CA ARG A 217 -8.15 -24.44 4.89
C ARG A 217 -7.75 -25.47 5.93
N GLU A 218 -7.44 -26.67 5.50
CA GLU A 218 -6.79 -27.68 6.34
C GLU A 218 -5.36 -27.27 6.65
N VAL A 219 -4.99 -27.37 7.92
CA VAL A 219 -3.66 -27.05 8.41
C VAL A 219 -3.08 -28.32 9.01
N GLN A 220 -2.05 -28.84 8.35
CA GLN A 220 -1.20 -29.88 8.89
C GLN A 220 -0.26 -29.26 9.93
N PRO A 221 -0.36 -29.62 11.21
CA PRO A 221 0.55 -29.12 12.23
C PRO A 221 1.97 -29.67 12.01
N LYS A 222 2.98 -28.91 12.45
CA LYS A 222 4.38 -29.33 12.31
C LYS A 222 4.74 -30.54 13.19
N ASN A 223 4.06 -30.71 14.33
CA ASN A 223 4.23 -31.87 15.19
C ASN A 223 3.36 -33.00 14.64
N ALA A 224 3.99 -34.12 14.28
CA ALA A 224 3.31 -35.29 13.70
C ALA A 224 2.22 -35.89 14.61
N GLU A 225 2.33 -35.70 15.92
CA GLU A 225 1.33 -36.19 16.90
C GLU A 225 0.02 -35.39 16.91
N LYS A 226 0.03 -34.15 16.40
CA LYS A 226 -1.16 -33.31 16.42
C LYS A 226 -2.02 -33.61 15.20
N LYS A 227 -3.32 -33.77 15.42
CA LYS A 227 -4.27 -34.03 14.32
C LYS A 227 -4.40 -32.82 13.39
N PRO A 228 -4.61 -33.03 12.08
CA PRO A 228 -4.95 -31.97 11.14
C PRO A 228 -6.20 -31.23 11.58
N TYR A 229 -6.26 -29.92 11.37
CA TYR A 229 -7.44 -29.12 11.72
C TYR A 229 -7.75 -28.05 10.68
N THR A 230 -9.03 -27.67 10.59
CA THR A 230 -9.48 -26.68 9.60
C THR A 230 -9.53 -25.27 10.20
N LYS A 231 -9.03 -24.29 9.45
CA LYS A 231 -9.15 -22.86 9.77
C LYS A 231 -10.06 -22.17 8.78
N ALA A 232 -10.97 -21.33 9.29
CA ALA A 232 -11.81 -20.45 8.49
C ALA A 232 -11.58 -18.98 8.87
N PRO A 233 -11.65 -18.04 7.92
CA PRO A 233 -11.60 -16.62 8.24
C PRO A 233 -12.87 -16.18 8.97
N LYS A 234 -12.73 -15.24 9.91
CA LYS A 234 -13.88 -14.53 10.50
C LYS A 234 -14.59 -13.71 9.42
N ILE A 235 -15.87 -14.00 9.21
CA ILE A 235 -16.71 -13.27 8.26
C ILE A 235 -16.90 -11.83 8.74
N GLN A 236 -16.61 -10.88 7.86
CA GLN A 236 -16.82 -9.46 8.14
C GLN A 236 -18.15 -8.97 7.54
N ARG A 237 -18.78 -8.01 8.23
CA ARG A 237 -20.05 -7.38 7.81
C ARG A 237 -21.22 -8.37 7.72
N LEU A 238 -21.20 -9.41 8.53
CA LEU A 238 -22.36 -10.28 8.74
C LEU A 238 -23.33 -9.61 9.72
N VAL A 239 -24.64 -9.70 9.45
CA VAL A 239 -25.67 -9.29 10.40
C VAL A 239 -25.69 -10.30 11.54
N THR A 240 -25.44 -9.84 12.77
CA THR A 240 -25.45 -10.69 13.97
C THR A 240 -26.39 -10.10 15.02
N PRO A 241 -26.89 -10.90 15.97
CA PRO A 241 -27.75 -10.41 17.06
C PRO A 241 -27.12 -9.23 17.82
N VAL A 242 -25.81 -9.25 18.02
CA VAL A 242 -25.05 -8.16 18.65
C VAL A 242 -25.14 -6.86 17.86
N VAL A 243 -25.07 -6.92 16.52
CA VAL A 243 -25.21 -5.72 15.67
C VAL A 243 -26.64 -5.17 15.75
N LEU A 244 -27.65 -6.05 15.76
CA LEU A 244 -29.05 -5.66 15.92
C LEU A 244 -29.31 -5.03 17.29
N GLN A 245 -28.77 -5.62 18.36
CA GLN A 245 -28.85 -5.09 19.72
C GLN A 245 -28.22 -3.69 19.83
N ARG A 246 -26.99 -3.51 19.28
CA ARG A 246 -26.34 -2.20 19.23
C ARG A 246 -27.17 -1.17 18.46
N LYS A 247 -27.79 -1.57 17.35
CA LYS A 247 -28.67 -0.69 16.57
C LYS A 247 -29.91 -0.27 17.38
N ARG A 248 -30.57 -1.22 18.05
CA ARG A 248 -31.71 -0.93 18.96
C ARG A 248 -31.29 -0.02 20.11
N HIS A 249 -30.14 -0.28 20.73
CA HIS A 249 -29.61 0.52 21.82
C HIS A 249 -29.34 1.98 21.40
N ILE A 250 -28.73 2.20 20.23
CA ILE A 250 -28.51 3.56 19.69
C ILE A 250 -29.83 4.30 19.49
N LEU A 251 -30.86 3.62 18.96
CA LEU A 251 -32.18 4.22 18.79
C LEU A 251 -32.82 4.56 20.15
N ASN A 252 -32.73 3.67 21.13
CA ASN A 252 -33.25 3.91 22.48
C ASN A 252 -32.54 5.07 23.18
N LEU A 253 -31.22 5.21 23.01
CA LEU A 253 -30.47 6.35 23.53
C LEU A 253 -30.93 7.67 22.90
N LYS A 254 -31.25 7.68 21.60
CA LYS A 254 -31.80 8.89 20.95
C LYS A 254 -33.16 9.27 21.52
N LYS A 255 -34.04 8.30 21.73
CA LYS A 255 -35.36 8.53 22.36
C LYS A 255 -35.22 9.09 23.77
N ARG A 256 -34.42 8.43 24.61
CA ARG A 256 -34.15 8.87 25.99
C ARG A 256 -33.57 10.28 26.07
N ARG A 257 -32.63 10.62 25.17
CA ARG A 257 -32.09 11.99 25.11
C ARG A 257 -33.16 13.02 24.77
N ALA A 258 -34.10 12.67 23.87
CA ALA A 258 -35.20 13.56 23.51
C ALA A 258 -36.23 13.69 24.65
N GLU A 259 -36.54 12.61 25.35
CA GLU A 259 -37.42 12.61 26.53
C GLU A 259 -36.82 13.46 27.66
N ASN A 260 -35.55 13.20 28.04
CA ASN A 260 -34.86 13.98 29.06
C ASN A 260 -34.78 15.48 28.70
N ALA A 261 -34.61 15.82 27.41
CA ALA A 261 -34.60 17.22 26.98
C ALA A 261 -35.98 17.88 27.15
N LYS A 262 -37.07 17.16 26.85
CA LYS A 262 -38.44 17.64 27.07
C LYS A 262 -38.74 17.80 28.56
N GLU A 263 -38.35 16.83 29.38
CA GLU A 263 -38.53 16.89 30.84
C GLU A 263 -37.78 18.08 31.44
N ALA A 264 -36.52 18.29 31.06
CA ALA A 264 -35.73 19.44 31.49
C ALA A 264 -36.34 20.78 31.02
N GLU A 265 -36.92 20.83 29.83
CA GLU A 265 -37.63 22.02 29.35
C GLU A 265 -38.87 22.32 30.19
N VAL A 266 -39.66 21.30 30.53
CA VAL A 266 -40.84 21.44 31.39
C VAL A 266 -40.45 21.90 32.79
N GLU A 267 -39.42 21.28 33.39
CA GLU A 267 -38.89 21.66 34.70
C GLU A 267 -38.38 23.11 34.71
N TYR A 268 -37.64 23.50 33.66
CA TYR A 268 -37.15 24.87 33.52
C TYR A 268 -38.28 25.89 33.37
N LYS A 269 -39.33 25.58 32.59
CA LYS A 269 -40.53 26.43 32.46
C LYS A 269 -41.25 26.61 33.80
N ALA A 270 -41.40 25.54 34.57
CA ALA A 270 -42.00 25.60 35.91
C ALA A 270 -41.17 26.48 36.87
N LEU A 271 -39.84 26.35 36.82
CA LEU A 271 -38.94 27.19 37.60
C LEU A 271 -39.04 28.66 37.22
N LEU A 272 -39.10 28.97 35.91
CA LEU A 272 -39.29 30.33 35.43
C LEU A 272 -40.61 30.93 35.90
N ALA A 273 -41.72 30.18 35.80
CA ALA A 273 -43.02 30.64 36.28
C ALA A 273 -43.00 31.00 37.77
N LYS A 274 -42.34 30.15 38.59
CA LYS A 274 -42.15 30.42 40.03
C LYS A 274 -41.36 31.71 40.27
N ARG A 275 -40.24 31.90 39.56
CA ARG A 275 -39.39 33.12 39.68
C ARG A 275 -40.11 34.40 39.25
N VAL A 276 -40.92 34.33 38.19
CA VAL A 276 -41.75 35.47 37.75
C VAL A 276 -42.79 35.81 38.81
N LYS A 277 -43.45 34.81 39.39
CA LYS A 277 -44.42 35.00 40.49
C LYS A 277 -43.77 35.65 41.70
N GLU A 278 -42.64 35.13 42.18
CA GLU A 278 -41.88 35.70 43.31
C GLU A 278 -41.44 37.15 43.04
N ALA A 279 -40.99 37.46 41.81
CA ALA A 279 -40.61 38.82 41.43
C ALA A 279 -41.82 39.77 41.38
N ALA A 280 -42.98 39.30 40.90
CA ALA A 280 -44.22 40.07 40.91
C ALA A 280 -44.71 40.34 42.34
N GLU A 281 -44.64 39.34 43.22
CA GLU A 281 -44.96 39.47 44.65
C GLU A 281 -44.05 40.51 45.32
N LYS A 282 -42.72 40.41 45.14
CA LYS A 282 -41.76 41.40 45.65
C LYS A 282 -42.03 42.82 45.14
N ARG A 283 -42.33 42.99 43.84
CA ARG A 283 -42.71 44.29 43.27
C ARG A 283 -43.99 44.83 43.92
N SER A 284 -44.97 43.96 44.16
CA SER A 284 -46.23 44.35 44.82
C SER A 284 -46.00 44.76 46.28
N GLU A 285 -45.14 44.07 47.02
CA GLU A 285 -44.78 44.42 48.40
C GLU A 285 -44.05 45.76 48.48
N ILE A 286 -43.10 46.01 47.58
CA ILE A 286 -42.41 47.30 47.48
C ILE A 286 -43.43 48.42 47.19
N LYS A 287 -44.37 48.20 46.27
CA LYS A 287 -45.44 49.17 45.96
C LYS A 287 -46.31 49.45 47.18
N LYS A 288 -46.72 48.41 47.93
CA LYS A 288 -47.47 48.56 49.18
C LYS A 288 -46.68 49.36 50.23
N ARG A 289 -45.40 49.04 50.44
CA ARG A 289 -44.51 49.80 51.35
C ARG A 289 -44.38 51.27 50.95
N ARG A 290 -44.19 51.58 49.67
CA ARG A 290 -44.13 52.96 49.16
C ARG A 290 -45.45 53.72 49.33
N ALA A 291 -46.58 53.06 49.09
CA ALA A 291 -47.90 53.67 49.33
C ALA A 291 -48.12 53.99 50.81
N SER A 292 -47.72 53.09 51.72
CA SER A 292 -47.81 53.33 53.16
C SER A 292 -46.87 54.44 53.66
N SER A 293 -45.72 54.66 53.02
CA SER A 293 -44.80 55.75 53.39
C SER A 293 -45.26 57.13 52.88
N LEU A 294 -46.00 57.19 51.78
CA LEU A 294 -46.57 58.44 51.25
C LEU A 294 -47.79 58.94 52.04
N HIS A 295 -48.43 58.06 52.82
CA HIS A 295 -49.60 58.40 53.65
C HIS A 295 -49.23 58.90 55.05
N LYS A 296 -47.93 58.97 55.37
CA LYS A 296 -47.39 59.32 56.70
C LYS A 296 -46.61 60.63 56.71
N ALA A 297 -46.73 61.45 55.66
CA ALA A 297 -46.15 62.79 55.52
C ALA A 297 -47.27 63.82 55.39
#